data_AF-A0A7X7VRH1-F1
#
_entry.id   AF-A0A7X7VRH1-F1
#
_cell.length_a   1.000
_cell.length_b   1.000
_cell.length_c   1.000
_cell.angle_alpha   90.00
_cell.angle_beta   90.00
_cell.angle_gamma   90.00
#
_symmetry.space_group_name_H-M   'P 1'
#
loop_
_entity.id
_entity.type
_entity.pdbx_description
1 polymer ?
#
loop_
_entity_poly.entity_id
_entity_poly.type
_entity_poly.pdbx_seq_one_letter_code
_entity_poly.pdbx_strand_id
1 'polypeptide(L)'
;SYLGKSWCTVPLEVGFDEIGDAEASDALGRLGFPAVGDVALMDLCYQVAQKLHGLTSGGDRVRDLVDLQLIMGNADVDLARTRRVCVRLFAYRKAQKWPPRVVSGEGWGELYAAQAEGLDVLSDLSEAIEWANGLVARIDAAR
;
A
#
# COMPACT_ATOMS: atom_id res chain seq x y z
N SER A 1 3.57 -29.42 -6.00
CA SER A 1 2.79 -30.52 -5.40
C SER A 1 3.49 -31.01 -4.15
N TYR A 2 2.78 -31.17 -3.04
CA TYR A 2 3.32 -31.87 -1.86
C TYR A 2 2.85 -33.31 -1.92
N LEU A 3 3.77 -34.27 -1.83
CA LEU A 3 3.47 -35.72 -1.92
C LEU A 3 2.63 -36.12 -3.17
N GLY A 4 2.91 -35.51 -4.33
CA GLY A 4 2.22 -35.85 -5.59
C GLY A 4 0.79 -35.31 -5.72
N LYS A 5 0.32 -34.48 -4.77
CA LYS A 5 -1.00 -33.83 -4.82
C LYS A 5 -0.88 -32.31 -5.00
N SER A 6 -1.91 -31.73 -5.62
CA SER A 6 -2.13 -30.28 -5.59
C SER A 6 -2.15 -29.82 -4.13
N TRP A 7 -1.31 -28.84 -3.79
CA TRP A 7 -1.15 -28.40 -2.40
C TRP A 7 -1.98 -27.15 -2.10
N CYS A 8 -1.87 -26.12 -2.93
CA CYS A 8 -2.75 -24.97 -2.90
C CYS A 8 -2.88 -24.33 -4.29
N THR A 9 -3.93 -23.55 -4.46
CA THR A 9 -4.09 -22.60 -5.57
C THR A 9 -3.83 -21.21 -5.03
N VAL A 10 -2.94 -20.47 -5.65
CA VAL A 10 -2.69 -19.05 -5.34
C VAL A 10 -3.28 -18.23 -6.48
N PRO A 11 -4.27 -17.35 -6.24
CA PRO A 11 -4.74 -16.42 -7.26
C PRO A 11 -3.61 -15.45 -7.61
N LEU A 12 -3.30 -15.31 -8.90
CA LEU A 12 -2.28 -14.42 -9.42
C LEU A 12 -2.94 -13.31 -10.24
N GLU A 13 -2.74 -12.07 -9.79
CA GLU A 13 -3.07 -10.86 -10.54
C GLU A 13 -1.77 -10.22 -11.02
N VAL A 14 -1.68 -9.89 -12.31
CA VAL A 14 -0.49 -9.26 -12.91
C VAL A 14 -0.87 -7.87 -13.37
N GLY A 15 -0.32 -6.85 -12.70
CA GLY A 15 -0.40 -5.45 -13.12
C GLY A 15 0.66 -5.11 -14.16
N PHE A 16 0.42 -4.06 -14.95
CA PHE A 16 1.44 -3.49 -15.84
C PHE A 16 2.47 -2.71 -15.01
N ASP A 17 3.73 -2.70 -15.46
CA ASP A 17 4.74 -1.77 -14.91
C ASP A 17 4.38 -0.35 -15.36
N GLU A 18 3.70 0.39 -14.49
CA GLU A 18 3.11 1.70 -14.83
C GLU A 18 4.17 2.81 -14.86
N ILE A 19 5.19 2.73 -14.01
CA ILE A 19 6.14 3.83 -13.78
C ILE A 19 7.57 3.40 -13.42
N GLY A 20 7.94 2.13 -13.64
CA GLY A 20 9.22 1.54 -13.26
C GLY A 20 9.22 1.19 -11.77
N ASP A 21 8.24 0.39 -11.33
CA ASP A 21 7.95 0.16 -9.91
C ASP A 21 8.61 -1.08 -9.29
N ALA A 22 9.24 -1.94 -10.09
CA ALA A 22 9.85 -3.20 -9.65
C ALA A 22 11.38 -3.13 -9.40
N GLU A 23 11.83 -3.52 -8.20
CA GLU A 23 13.24 -3.63 -7.79
C GLU A 23 13.56 -5.05 -7.26
N ALA A 24 14.73 -5.60 -7.57
CA ALA A 24 15.13 -6.98 -7.20
C ALA A 24 15.33 -7.17 -5.67
N SER A 25 14.82 -8.27 -5.08
CA SER A 25 14.93 -8.58 -3.64
C SER A 25 14.90 -10.08 -3.30
N ASP A 26 15.76 -10.52 -2.37
CA ASP A 26 15.78 -11.90 -1.82
C ASP A 26 14.83 -12.08 -0.61
N ALA A 27 13.53 -11.81 -0.79
CA ALA A 27 12.56 -11.92 0.31
C ALA A 27 12.35 -13.36 0.80
N LEU A 28 12.50 -14.36 -0.09
CA LEU A 28 12.32 -15.77 0.27
C LEU A 28 13.48 -16.30 1.10
N GLY A 29 14.73 -15.91 0.80
CA GLY A 29 15.88 -16.23 1.65
C GLY A 29 15.72 -15.70 3.07
N ARG A 30 15.19 -14.47 3.23
CA ARG A 30 14.91 -13.88 4.55
C ARG A 30 13.86 -14.64 5.38
N LEU A 31 12.97 -15.38 4.74
CA LEU A 31 11.95 -16.21 5.38
C LEU A 31 12.44 -17.65 5.63
N GLY A 32 13.71 -17.95 5.36
CA GLY A 32 14.33 -19.27 5.58
C GLY A 32 14.08 -20.27 4.47
N PHE A 33 13.53 -19.85 3.32
CA PHE A 33 13.37 -20.70 2.16
C PHE A 33 14.70 -20.81 1.39
N PRO A 34 14.92 -21.91 0.63
CA PRO A 34 16.05 -21.99 -0.28
C PRO A 34 16.05 -20.79 -1.23
N ALA A 35 17.22 -20.18 -1.45
CA ALA A 35 17.36 -19.06 -2.36
C ALA A 35 16.84 -19.46 -3.75
N VAL A 36 15.77 -18.81 -4.19
CA VAL A 36 15.12 -19.04 -5.49
C VAL A 36 15.49 -17.98 -6.54
N GLY A 37 16.45 -17.10 -6.20
CA GLY A 37 16.84 -15.93 -6.98
C GLY A 37 16.15 -14.66 -6.50
N ASP A 38 16.64 -13.49 -6.93
CA ASP A 38 16.02 -12.21 -6.57
C ASP A 38 14.61 -12.13 -7.15
N VAL A 39 13.61 -11.90 -6.30
CA VAL A 39 12.24 -11.60 -6.70
C VAL A 39 12.11 -10.10 -6.81
N ALA A 40 11.66 -9.61 -7.97
CA ALA A 40 11.37 -8.19 -8.13
C ALA A 40 10.18 -7.80 -7.24
N LEU A 41 10.44 -7.03 -6.19
CA LEU A 41 9.45 -6.44 -5.30
C LEU A 41 9.21 -4.99 -5.67
N MET A 42 8.00 -4.52 -5.39
CA MET A 42 7.67 -3.12 -5.59
C MET A 42 8.27 -2.25 -4.48
N ASP A 43 8.96 -1.18 -4.86
CA ASP A 43 9.53 -0.22 -3.90
C ASP A 43 8.43 0.43 -3.03
N LEU A 44 8.75 0.69 -1.76
CA LEU A 44 7.77 1.18 -0.77
C LEU A 44 7.14 2.52 -1.16
N CYS A 45 7.87 3.40 -1.87
CA CYS A 45 7.32 4.67 -2.33
C CYS A 45 6.18 4.44 -3.34
N TYR A 46 6.31 3.42 -4.19
CA TYR A 46 5.27 3.02 -5.14
C TYR A 46 4.10 2.36 -4.43
N GLN A 47 4.35 1.49 -3.44
CA GLN A 47 3.28 0.91 -2.63
C GLN A 47 2.44 1.98 -1.93
N VAL A 48 3.09 2.95 -1.29
CA VAL A 48 2.40 4.08 -0.63
C VAL A 48 1.61 4.89 -1.65
N ALA A 49 2.20 5.24 -2.79
CA ALA A 49 1.52 6.00 -3.84
C ALA A 49 0.28 5.27 -4.39
N GLN A 50 0.40 3.98 -4.70
CA GLN A 50 -0.69 3.17 -5.21
C GLN A 50 -1.82 2.98 -4.18
N LYS A 51 -1.48 2.78 -2.89
CA LYS A 51 -2.44 2.70 -1.79
C LYS A 51 -3.18 4.02 -1.59
N LEU A 52 -2.47 5.15 -1.56
CA LEU A 52 -3.08 6.47 -1.48
C LEU A 52 -4.00 6.75 -2.68
N HIS A 53 -3.59 6.34 -3.89
CA HIS A 53 -4.45 6.45 -5.07
C HIS A 53 -5.70 5.58 -4.92
N GLY A 54 -5.55 4.28 -4.61
CA GLY A 54 -6.68 3.36 -4.46
C GLY A 54 -7.67 3.81 -3.40
N LEU A 55 -7.16 4.21 -2.23
CA LEU A 55 -7.95 4.71 -1.11
C LEU A 55 -8.78 5.95 -1.46
N THR A 56 -8.29 6.79 -2.37
CA THR A 56 -8.93 8.07 -2.75
C THR A 56 -9.70 8.01 -4.05
N SER A 57 -9.70 6.86 -4.75
CA SER A 57 -10.53 6.60 -5.94
C SER A 57 -11.93 6.06 -5.59
N GLY A 58 -12.21 5.77 -4.32
CA GLY A 58 -13.49 5.24 -3.83
C GLY A 58 -13.57 3.70 -3.82
N GLY A 59 -14.67 3.17 -3.29
CA GLY A 59 -14.95 1.74 -3.19
C GLY A 59 -14.48 1.09 -1.87
N ASP A 60 -14.41 -0.24 -1.87
CA ASP A 60 -14.00 -1.05 -0.72
C ASP A 60 -12.47 -1.14 -0.61
N ARG A 61 -11.84 0.01 -0.37
CA ARG A 61 -10.39 0.17 -0.25
C ARG A 61 -9.95 0.60 1.15
N VAL A 62 -10.83 0.45 2.13
CA VAL A 62 -10.56 0.79 3.54
C VAL A 62 -9.33 0.07 4.10
N ARG A 63 -9.02 -1.15 3.60
CA ARG A 63 -7.78 -1.89 3.91
C ARG A 63 -6.50 -1.14 3.60
N ASP A 64 -6.52 -0.25 2.61
CA ASP A 64 -5.34 0.54 2.28
C ASP A 64 -5.00 1.53 3.40
N LEU A 65 -5.96 1.93 4.27
CA LEU A 65 -5.67 2.72 5.48
C LEU A 65 -4.85 1.93 6.51
N VAL A 66 -5.18 0.65 6.70
CA VAL A 66 -4.44 -0.25 7.60
C VAL A 66 -3.04 -0.48 7.03
N ASP A 67 -2.95 -0.84 5.74
CA ASP A 67 -1.68 -1.11 5.07
C ASP A 67 -0.73 0.10 5.10
N LEU A 68 -1.26 1.32 4.90
CA LEU A 68 -0.46 2.54 4.97
C LEU A 68 0.12 2.75 6.37
N GLN A 69 -0.65 2.51 7.43
CA GLN A 69 -0.16 2.60 8.81
C GLN A 69 0.93 1.58 9.09
N LEU A 70 0.73 0.33 8.64
CA LEU A 70 1.73 -0.72 8.78
C LEU A 70 3.03 -0.38 8.04
N ILE A 71 2.95 0.09 6.79
CA ILE A 71 4.14 0.51 6.03
C ILE A 71 4.89 1.63 6.75
N MET A 72 4.18 2.69 7.15
CA MET A 72 4.79 3.86 7.78
C MET A 72 5.28 3.60 9.21
N GLY A 73 4.73 2.60 9.90
CA GLY A 73 5.15 2.20 11.25
C GLY A 73 6.33 1.24 11.27
N ASN A 74 6.52 0.45 10.20
CA ASN A 74 7.51 -0.64 10.17
C ASN A 74 8.68 -0.39 9.18
N ALA A 75 8.65 0.68 8.40
CA ALA A 75 9.69 0.98 7.42
C ALA A 75 10.07 2.46 7.38
N ASP A 76 11.32 2.73 7.01
CA ASP A 76 11.79 4.08 6.71
C ASP A 76 11.45 4.42 5.25
N VAL A 77 10.44 5.29 5.08
CA VAL A 77 9.93 5.69 3.76
C VAL A 77 10.44 7.09 3.43
N ASP A 78 11.20 7.20 2.34
CA ASP A 78 11.62 8.49 1.80
C ASP A 78 10.41 9.29 1.30
N LEU A 79 9.98 10.28 2.09
CA LEU A 79 8.82 11.11 1.78
C LEU A 79 9.02 11.97 0.53
N ALA A 80 10.26 12.42 0.25
CA ALA A 80 10.55 13.23 -0.92
C ALA A 80 10.48 12.40 -2.21
N ARG A 81 11.02 11.17 -2.18
CA ARG A 81 10.84 10.20 -3.28
C ARG A 81 9.37 9.83 -3.43
N THR A 82 8.69 9.53 -2.33
CA THR A 82 7.25 9.21 -2.32
C THR A 82 6.43 10.32 -2.97
N ARG A 83 6.72 11.59 -2.67
CA ARG A 83 6.06 12.74 -3.31
C ARG A 83 6.21 12.71 -4.83
N ARG A 84 7.44 12.51 -5.33
CA ARG A 84 7.69 12.43 -6.78
C ARG A 84 6.92 11.29 -7.43
N VAL A 85 6.86 10.13 -6.78
CA VAL A 85 6.12 8.96 -7.25
C VAL A 85 4.61 9.23 -7.24
N CYS A 86 4.06 9.76 -6.14
CA CYS A 86 2.65 10.15 -6.04
C CYS A 86 2.23 11.12 -7.14
N VAL A 87 2.97 12.22 -7.33
CA VAL A 87 2.65 13.22 -8.38
C VAL A 87 2.65 12.58 -9.77
N ARG A 88 3.64 11.73 -10.08
CA ARG A 88 3.72 11.01 -11.36
C ARG A 88 2.55 10.04 -11.53
N LEU A 89 2.28 9.20 -10.52
CA LEU A 89 1.24 8.16 -10.58
C LEU A 89 -0.16 8.77 -10.75
N PHE A 90 -0.49 9.79 -9.96
CA PHE A 90 -1.78 10.47 -10.05
C PHE A 90 -1.97 11.17 -11.40
N ALA A 91 -0.91 11.81 -11.92
CA ALA A 91 -0.94 12.42 -13.24
C ALA A 91 -1.06 11.38 -14.38
N TYR A 92 -0.47 10.20 -14.22
CA TYR A 92 -0.56 9.09 -15.17
C TYR A 92 -1.97 8.49 -15.20
N ARG A 93 -2.54 8.15 -14.04
CA ARG A 93 -3.85 7.50 -13.92
C ARG A 93 -5.03 8.45 -14.20
N LYS A 94 -4.86 9.77 -14.00
CA LYS A 94 -5.84 10.83 -14.33
C LYS A 94 -7.22 10.69 -13.68
N ALA A 95 -7.39 9.82 -12.68
CA ALA A 95 -8.66 9.63 -11.97
C ALA A 95 -8.91 10.75 -10.94
N GLN A 96 -7.89 11.10 -10.16
CA GLN A 96 -7.92 12.22 -9.21
C GLN A 96 -6.58 12.97 -9.19
N LYS A 97 -6.59 14.21 -8.68
CA LYS A 97 -5.38 15.05 -8.58
C LYS A 97 -4.64 14.82 -7.27
N TRP A 98 -3.32 15.00 -7.32
CA TRP A 98 -2.49 15.13 -6.13
C TRP A 98 -2.47 16.59 -5.62
N PRO A 99 -2.47 16.85 -4.31
CA PRO A 99 -2.71 15.88 -3.22
C PRO A 99 -4.19 15.52 -3.10
N PRO A 100 -4.53 14.23 -2.91
CA PRO A 100 -5.92 13.84 -2.69
C PRO A 100 -6.35 14.10 -1.25
N ARG A 101 -7.65 13.97 -0.98
CA ARG A 101 -8.21 13.95 0.36
C ARG A 101 -8.85 12.60 0.62
N VAL A 102 -8.53 11.97 1.75
CA VAL A 102 -9.20 10.74 2.21
C VAL A 102 -10.51 11.12 2.88
N VAL A 103 -11.60 10.51 2.43
CA VAL A 103 -12.95 10.70 2.95
C VAL A 103 -13.54 9.32 3.24
N SER A 104 -14.26 9.19 4.35
CA SER A 104 -14.93 7.94 4.72
C SER A 104 -15.96 7.53 3.67
N GLY A 105 -16.02 6.23 3.37
CA GLY A 105 -17.06 5.61 2.56
C GLY A 105 -18.16 4.97 3.41
N GLU A 106 -19.28 4.63 2.78
CA GLU A 106 -20.35 3.87 3.42
C GLU A 106 -19.83 2.49 3.86
N GLY A 107 -20.17 2.06 5.09
CA GLY A 107 -19.77 0.76 5.64
C GLY A 107 -18.30 0.65 6.09
N TRP A 108 -17.48 1.69 5.92
CA TRP A 108 -16.06 1.64 6.28
C TRP A 108 -15.80 1.40 7.77
N GLY A 109 -16.71 1.83 8.66
CA GLY A 109 -16.53 1.68 10.11
C GLY A 109 -16.35 0.22 10.53
N GLU A 110 -17.28 -0.65 10.13
CA GLU A 110 -17.25 -2.07 10.45
C GLU A 110 -16.10 -2.79 9.74
N LEU A 111 -15.86 -2.45 8.47
CA LEU A 111 -14.79 -3.05 7.68
C LEU A 111 -13.40 -2.68 8.21
N TYR A 112 -13.20 -1.43 8.60
CA TYR A 112 -11.95 -0.96 9.20
C TYR A 112 -11.69 -1.65 10.55
N ALA A 113 -12.70 -1.70 11.42
CA ALA A 113 -12.57 -2.35 12.73
C ALA A 113 -12.17 -3.83 12.58
N ALA A 114 -12.80 -4.56 11.66
CA ALA A 114 -12.46 -5.96 11.39
C ALA A 114 -11.04 -6.14 10.83
N GLN A 115 -10.56 -5.21 10.00
CA GLN A 115 -9.24 -5.30 9.39
C GLN A 115 -8.12 -4.81 10.31
N ALA A 116 -8.41 -3.90 11.24
CA ALA A 116 -7.47 -3.38 12.23
C ALA A 116 -7.30 -4.33 13.43
N GLU A 117 -8.21 -5.29 13.63
CA GLU A 117 -8.20 -6.19 14.78
C GLU A 117 -6.86 -6.94 14.93
N GLY A 118 -6.22 -6.79 16.09
CA GLY A 118 -4.97 -7.46 16.42
C GLY A 118 -3.71 -6.88 15.75
N LEU A 119 -3.83 -5.76 15.04
CA LEU A 119 -2.71 -5.05 14.41
C LEU A 119 -2.32 -3.80 15.21
N ASP A 120 -1.06 -3.40 15.11
CA ASP A 120 -0.53 -2.17 15.71
C ASP A 120 -0.86 -0.95 14.83
N VAL A 121 -2.17 -0.63 14.75
CA VAL A 121 -2.74 0.49 13.98
C VAL A 121 -3.81 1.20 14.80
N LEU A 122 -4.22 2.40 14.37
CA LEU A 122 -5.30 3.15 15.02
C LEU A 122 -6.60 2.34 15.02
N SER A 123 -7.31 2.29 16.14
CA SER A 123 -8.55 1.51 16.28
C SER A 123 -9.79 2.29 15.82
N ASP A 124 -9.75 3.62 15.87
CA ASP A 124 -10.84 4.48 15.39
C ASP A 124 -10.64 4.89 13.93
N LEU A 125 -11.69 4.73 13.12
CA LEU A 125 -11.65 5.07 11.70
C LEU A 125 -11.46 6.58 11.46
N SER A 126 -12.06 7.43 12.29
CA SER A 126 -11.96 8.88 12.12
C SER A 126 -10.53 9.35 12.38
N GLU A 127 -9.90 8.82 13.44
CA GLU A 127 -8.48 9.04 13.72
C GLU A 127 -7.59 8.52 12.59
N ALA A 128 -7.88 7.33 12.03
CA ALA A 128 -7.14 6.78 10.90
C ALA A 128 -7.26 7.64 9.63
N ILE A 129 -8.43 8.22 9.37
CA ILE A 129 -8.65 9.15 8.26
C ILE A 129 -7.91 10.47 8.48
N GLU A 130 -7.92 10.99 9.71
CA GLU A 130 -7.16 12.19 10.07
C GLU A 130 -5.66 11.95 9.88
N TRP A 131 -5.16 10.82 10.40
CA TRP A 131 -3.79 10.36 10.22
C TRP A 131 -3.41 10.26 8.74
N ALA A 132 -4.25 9.66 7.91
CA ALA A 132 -3.96 9.49 6.48
C ALA A 132 -3.92 10.83 5.73
N ASN A 133 -4.81 11.77 6.05
CA ASN A 133 -4.74 13.12 5.50
C ASN A 133 -3.50 13.88 6.00
N GLY A 134 -3.08 13.66 7.25
CA GLY A 134 -1.82 14.17 7.79
C GLY A 134 -0.59 13.59 7.07
N LEU A 135 -0.62 12.30 6.73
CA LEU A 135 0.42 11.66 5.91
C LEU A 135 0.51 12.30 4.52
N VAL A 136 -0.63 12.49 3.84
CA VAL A 136 -0.67 13.16 2.52
C VAL A 136 -0.05 14.55 2.60
N ALA A 137 -0.38 15.34 3.62
CA ALA A 137 0.18 16.68 3.81
C ALA A 137 1.70 16.63 4.05
N ARG A 138 2.20 15.68 4.85
CA ARG A 138 3.64 15.48 5.09
C ARG A 138 4.38 15.10 3.81
N ILE A 139 3.82 14.20 3.00
CA ILE A 139 4.41 13.81 1.71
C ILE A 139 4.43 15.02 0.77
N ASP A 140 3.34 15.78 0.66
CA ASP A 140 3.30 16.92 -0.26
C ASP A 140 4.25 18.06 0.15
N ALA A 141 4.51 18.22 1.45
CA ALA A 141 5.47 19.20 1.97
C ALA A 141 6.94 18.77 1.84
N ALA A 142 7.23 17.49 1.58
CA ALA A 142 8.59 16.98 1.44
C ALA A 142 9.25 17.52 0.16
N ARG A 143 10.53 17.91 0.26
CA ARG A 143 11.31 18.49 -0.85
C ARG A 143 12.31 17.48 -1.40
#